data_AF-A0A7W1HQT7-F1
#
_entry.id   AF-A0A7W1HQT7-F1
#
_cell.length_a   1.000
_cell.length_b   1.000
_cell.length_c   1.000
_cell.angle_alpha   90.00
_cell.angle_beta   90.00
_cell.angle_gamma   90.00
#
_symmetry.space_group_name_H-M   'P 1'
#
loop_
_entity.id
_entity.type
_entity.pdbx_description
1 polymer ?
#
loop_
_entity_poly.entity_id
_entity_poly.type
_entity_poly.pdbx_seq_one_letter_code
_entity_poly.pdbx_strand_id
1 'polypeptide(L)'
;MNHLKRWLVVLGLVGTLVAAAVPSFAAHKVTICHRTGSSTNPYVVITISRNALSAHIGPDAHPPKDGREDFIKEPGKPCEAGPK
;
A
#
# COMPACT_ATOMS: atom_id res chain seq x y z
N MET A 1 -11.26 -6.69 65.56
CA MET A 1 -10.77 -5.30 65.68
C MET A 1 -10.31 -4.87 64.30
N ASN A 2 -11.03 -3.90 63.79
CA ASN A 2 -11.03 -3.49 62.41
C ASN A 2 -10.03 -2.33 62.29
N HIS A 3 -9.58 -2.09 61.06
CA HIS A 3 -8.77 -0.93 60.64
C HIS A 3 -7.28 -1.01 60.99
N LEU A 4 -6.48 -0.97 59.93
CA LEU A 4 -5.70 0.22 59.57
C LEU A 4 -4.32 -0.22 59.09
N LYS A 5 -4.15 -0.31 57.78
CA LYS A 5 -3.52 0.76 57.00
C LYS A 5 -3.23 0.20 55.61
N ARG A 6 -3.97 0.72 54.62
CA ARG A 6 -3.57 0.69 53.22
C ARG A 6 -2.17 1.32 53.13
N TRP A 7 -1.17 0.51 52.83
CA TRP A 7 0.12 0.99 52.36
C TRP A 7 -0.03 1.25 50.86
N LEU A 8 0.11 2.53 50.52
CA LEU A 8 0.19 3.04 49.17
C LEU A 8 1.61 2.88 48.63
N VAL A 9 1.68 2.64 47.30
CA VAL A 9 2.82 2.82 46.37
C VAL A 9 3.97 1.81 46.57
N VAL A 10 4.68 1.25 45.57
CA VAL A 10 5.11 1.72 44.24
C VAL A 10 5.49 0.47 43.41
N LEU A 11 5.30 0.50 42.08
CA LEU A 11 6.33 0.22 41.06
C LEU A 11 5.65 -0.07 39.72
N GLY A 12 5.68 0.96 38.86
CA GLY A 12 5.25 0.86 37.49
C GLY A 12 6.08 -0.18 36.74
N LEU A 13 5.40 -0.98 35.94
CA LEU A 13 6.00 -1.65 34.81
C LEU A 13 5.40 -1.02 33.55
N VAL A 14 5.97 0.12 33.15
CA VAL A 14 5.79 0.60 31.78
C VAL A 14 6.66 -0.32 30.92
N GLY A 15 6.08 -1.44 30.48
CA GLY A 15 6.69 -2.33 29.51
C GLY A 15 6.75 -1.62 28.17
N THR A 16 7.90 -1.03 27.84
CA THR A 16 8.16 -0.49 26.51
C THR A 16 8.28 -1.64 25.51
N LEU A 17 7.20 -1.89 24.76
CA LEU A 17 7.29 -2.65 23.51
C LEU A 17 8.11 -1.83 22.51
N VAL A 18 9.37 -2.19 22.33
CA VAL A 18 10.14 -1.71 21.16
C VAL A 18 9.61 -2.47 19.95
N ALA A 19 8.64 -1.89 19.25
CA ALA A 19 8.29 -2.32 17.91
C ALA A 19 9.49 -2.00 17.00
N ALA A 20 10.31 -3.01 16.69
CA ALA A 20 11.34 -2.89 15.68
C ALA A 20 10.66 -2.60 14.33
N ALA A 21 10.73 -1.36 13.88
CA ALA A 21 10.30 -0.98 12.54
C ALA A 21 11.25 -1.64 11.53
N VAL A 22 10.81 -2.75 10.94
CA VAL A 22 11.51 -3.32 9.77
C VAL A 22 11.44 -2.30 8.63
N PRO A 23 12.57 -1.87 8.03
CA PRO A 23 12.53 -1.03 6.86
C PRO A 23 11.84 -1.80 5.74
N SER A 24 10.63 -1.36 5.37
CA SER A 24 9.86 -1.96 4.30
C SER A 24 10.50 -1.60 2.96
N PHE A 25 11.12 -2.59 2.31
CA PHE A 25 11.59 -2.50 0.92
C PHE A 25 10.45 -2.20 -0.08
N ALA A 26 9.18 -2.16 0.37
CA ALA A 26 8.03 -1.80 -0.45
C ALA A 26 8.05 -0.35 -0.95
N ALA A 27 8.85 0.55 -0.36
CA ALA A 27 8.94 1.94 -0.83
C ALA A 27 9.42 2.06 -2.30
N HIS A 28 10.18 1.07 -2.79
CA HIS A 28 10.76 1.06 -4.13
C HIS A 28 9.88 0.44 -5.21
N LYS A 29 8.75 -0.16 -4.84
CA LYS A 29 7.83 -0.77 -5.79
C LYS A 29 6.44 -0.15 -5.73
N VAL A 30 5.73 -0.24 -6.83
CA VAL A 30 4.37 0.24 -6.97
C VAL A 30 3.56 -0.80 -7.73
N THR A 31 2.36 -1.07 -7.22
CA THR A 31 1.41 -1.96 -7.89
C THR A 31 0.48 -1.12 -8.74
N ILE A 32 0.37 -1.47 -10.02
CA ILE A 32 -0.48 -0.78 -10.98
C ILE A 32 -1.43 -1.78 -11.65
N CYS A 33 -2.53 -1.26 -12.16
CA CYS A 33 -3.37 -1.91 -13.15
C CYS A 33 -2.83 -1.52 -14.53
N HIS A 34 -2.19 -2.47 -15.21
CA HIS A 34 -1.61 -2.26 -16.54
C HIS A 34 -2.61 -2.63 -17.63
N ARG A 35 -2.86 -1.71 -18.56
CA ARG A 35 -3.80 -1.87 -19.66
C ARG A 35 -3.27 -2.82 -20.73
N THR A 36 -4.01 -3.88 -21.01
CA THR A 36 -3.68 -4.82 -22.08
C THR A 36 -4.38 -4.42 -23.39
N GLY A 37 -4.12 -5.16 -24.48
CA GLY A 37 -4.89 -5.06 -25.72
C GLY A 37 -6.02 -6.08 -25.84
N SER A 38 -6.42 -6.75 -24.75
CA SER A 38 -7.47 -7.76 -24.76
C SER A 38 -8.84 -7.15 -24.44
N SER A 39 -9.86 -7.53 -25.20
CA SER A 39 -11.26 -7.17 -24.91
C SER A 39 -11.81 -7.91 -23.69
N THR A 40 -11.35 -9.13 -23.42
CA THR A 40 -11.84 -9.97 -22.32
C THR A 40 -11.00 -9.88 -21.06
N ASN A 41 -9.77 -9.38 -21.16
CA ASN A 41 -8.88 -9.16 -20.01
C ASN A 41 -8.20 -7.78 -20.10
N PRO A 42 -8.97 -6.69 -19.92
CA PRO A 42 -8.52 -5.33 -20.23
C PRO A 42 -7.36 -4.84 -19.35
N TYR A 43 -7.19 -5.42 -18.16
CA TYR A 43 -6.16 -5.03 -17.20
C TYR A 43 -5.50 -6.24 -16.54
N VAL A 44 -4.22 -6.11 -16.21
CA VAL A 44 -3.50 -7.06 -15.35
C VAL A 44 -2.83 -6.33 -14.21
N VAL A 45 -2.73 -6.98 -13.05
CA VAL A 45 -2.02 -6.43 -11.89
C VAL A 45 -0.53 -6.73 -12.03
N ILE A 46 0.29 -5.70 -12.06
CA ILE A 46 1.75 -5.85 -12.04
C ILE A 46 2.36 -5.01 -10.92
N THR A 47 3.50 -5.45 -10.40
CA THR A 47 4.28 -4.71 -9.41
C THR A 47 5.62 -4.34 -10.04
N ILE A 48 5.83 -3.05 -10.25
CA ILE A 48 7.00 -2.50 -10.94
C ILE A 48 7.89 -1.73 -9.97
N SER A 49 9.12 -1.43 -10.39
CA SER A 49 9.95 -0.43 -9.71
C SER A 49 9.29 0.94 -9.82
N ARG A 50 9.40 1.77 -8.77
CA ARG A 50 8.98 3.17 -8.81
C ARG A 50 9.67 3.94 -9.95
N ASN A 51 10.90 3.56 -10.32
CA ASN A 51 11.63 4.18 -11.43
C ASN A 51 10.99 3.91 -12.80
N ALA A 52 10.19 2.84 -12.94
CA ALA A 52 9.48 2.54 -14.16
C ALA A 52 8.11 3.23 -14.24
N LEU A 53 7.65 3.85 -13.15
CA LEU A 53 6.27 4.35 -13.04
C LEU A 53 5.96 5.43 -14.09
N SER A 54 6.91 6.31 -14.43
CA SER A 54 6.67 7.39 -15.40
C SER A 54 6.37 6.87 -16.81
N ALA A 55 6.93 5.71 -17.18
CA ALA A 55 6.67 5.04 -18.46
C ALA A 55 5.26 4.43 -18.56
N HIS A 56 4.56 4.35 -17.43
CA HIS A 56 3.20 3.83 -17.32
C HIS A 56 2.18 4.94 -17.04
N ILE A 57 2.53 5.89 -16.16
CA ILE A 57 1.64 6.95 -15.67
C ILE A 57 2.43 8.26 -15.60
N GLY A 58 2.20 9.18 -16.54
CA GLY A 58 2.89 10.47 -16.59
C GLY A 58 3.22 10.97 -17.99
N PRO A 59 4.08 11.99 -18.11
CA PRO A 59 4.45 12.60 -19.41
C PRO A 59 5.14 11.64 -20.38
N ASP A 60 5.89 10.68 -19.84
CA ASP A 60 6.62 9.67 -20.61
C ASP A 60 5.82 8.37 -20.78
N ALA A 61 4.54 8.37 -20.41
CA ALA A 61 3.73 7.17 -20.45
C ALA A 61 3.57 6.67 -21.89
N HIS A 62 3.60 5.35 -22.05
CA HIS A 62 3.22 4.76 -23.32
C HIS A 62 1.78 5.18 -23.71
N PRO A 63 1.47 5.37 -25.00
CA PRO A 63 0.16 5.87 -25.43
C PRO A 63 -1.00 5.03 -24.91
N PRO A 64 -2.22 5.58 -24.78
CA PRO A 64 -3.40 4.79 -24.50
C PRO A 64 -3.63 3.71 -25.55
N LYS A 65 -4.30 2.63 -25.17
CA LYS A 65 -4.75 1.60 -26.11
C LYS A 65 -6.21 1.29 -25.85
N ASP A 66 -7.02 1.28 -26.91
CA ASP A 66 -8.46 1.04 -26.85
C ASP A 66 -9.18 1.98 -25.86
N GLY A 67 -8.70 3.22 -25.75
CA GLY A 67 -9.21 4.24 -24.80
C GLY A 67 -8.84 4.00 -23.33
N ARG A 68 -7.88 3.11 -23.05
CA ARG A 68 -7.44 2.73 -21.69
C ARG A 68 -6.00 3.14 -21.45
N GLU A 69 -5.68 3.42 -20.18
CA GLU A 69 -4.36 3.81 -19.69
C GLU A 69 -4.01 2.99 -18.44
N ASP A 70 -2.74 3.01 -18.05
CA ASP A 70 -2.33 2.40 -16.78
C ASP A 70 -2.71 3.31 -15.61
N PHE A 71 -2.97 2.71 -14.44
CA PHE A 71 -3.27 3.48 -13.24
C PHE A 71 -2.78 2.78 -11.97
N ILE A 72 -2.57 3.56 -10.89
CA ILE A 72 -2.17 3.02 -9.60
C ILE A 72 -3.27 2.11 -9.06
N LYS A 73 -2.91 0.89 -8.64
CA LYS A 73 -3.89 -0.02 -8.07
C LYS A 73 -4.30 0.46 -6.69
N GLU A 74 -5.57 0.81 -6.56
CA GLU A 74 -6.18 1.12 -5.26
C GLU A 74 -6.36 -0.15 -4.40
N PRO A 75 -6.12 -0.08 -3.08
CA PRO A 75 -6.37 -1.19 -2.17
C PRO A 75 -7.83 -1.65 -2.22
N GLY A 76 -8.03 -2.96 -2.36
CA GLY A 76 -9.38 -3.57 -2.37
C GLY A 76 -10.22 -3.30 -3.63
N LYS A 77 -9.75 -2.50 -4.59
CA LYS A 77 -10.48 -2.28 -5.85
C LYS A 77 -9.97 -3.20 -6.97
N PRO A 78 -10.86 -3.83 -7.74
CA PRO A 78 -10.51 -4.56 -8.96
C PRO A 78 -10.03 -3.57 -10.05
N CYS A 79 -9.19 -4.04 -10.98
CA CYS A 79 -8.65 -3.18 -12.05
C CYS A 79 -9.68 -2.88 -13.15
N GLU A 80 -10.70 -3.71 -13.24
CA GLU A 80 -11.80 -3.61 -14.18
C GLU A 80 -12.70 -2.40 -13.88
N ALA A 81 -12.62 -1.84 -12.67
CA ALA A 81 -13.36 -0.64 -12.29
C ALA A 81 -12.84 0.64 -12.97
N GLY A 82 -11.62 0.62 -13.52
CA GLY A 82 -10.95 1.80 -14.07
C GLY A 82 -10.53 2.83 -13.00
N PRO A 83 -9.80 3.89 -13.39
CA PRO A 83 -9.49 5.00 -12.51
C PRO A 83 -10.77 5.76 -12.12
N LYS A 84 -10.91 6.12 -10.85
CA LYS A 84 -11.97 7.02 -10.35
C LYS A 84 -11.47 8.44 -10.19
#